data_AF-A0A7K6RCP3-F1
#
_entry.id   AF-A0A7K6RCP3-F1
#
_cell.length_a   1.000
_cell.length_b   1.000
_cell.length_c   1.000
_cell.angle_alpha   90.00
_cell.angle_beta   90.00
_cell.angle_gamma   90.00
#
_symmetry.space_group_name_H-M   'P 1'
#
loop_
_entity.id
_entity.type
_entity.pdbx_description
1 polymer ?
#
loop_
_entity_poly.entity_id
_entity_poly.type
_entity_poly.pdbx_seq_one_letter_code
_entity_poly.pdbx_strand_id
1 'polypeptide(L)'
;MGCWRGPSPVLACLLLLHPLPSPACPTACRCSSGEADCREHALREVPQSLLTNTSTLWLGYNFIVVLGPRSFPPLPGLLLLSLPHNHLGLIHSQALVGLGALRELDLSNNHLTVLTPEIFLPLTSLAVLNLGSNRLAELDPGVLRALPQLQALHLQDNPWVCSCGILPLWRWLRHNREKVREKSLLLCRAPEQLNKYPIMAFGNESFRQCQETSLSAQQYITFLIIGPFSFMASIFFCTFVGSSIVIYHNLRREPHFWRRSRICRGR
;
A
#
# COMPACT_ATOMS: atom_id res chain seq x y z
N MET A 1 41.19 -67.06 -12.96
CA MET A 1 41.32 -65.99 -11.94
C MET A 1 42.33 -64.98 -12.46
N GLY A 2 41.98 -63.69 -12.48
CA GLY A 2 42.82 -62.62 -13.04
C GLY A 2 42.07 -61.29 -12.98
N CYS A 3 42.31 -60.52 -11.93
CA CYS A 3 41.45 -59.40 -11.56
C CYS A 3 41.61 -58.19 -12.50
N TRP A 4 40.49 -57.64 -12.95
CA TRP A 4 40.43 -56.32 -13.55
C TRP A 4 40.85 -55.27 -12.51
N ARG A 5 41.94 -54.54 -12.76
CA ARG A 5 42.29 -53.34 -11.99
C ARG A 5 41.63 -52.14 -12.65
N GLY A 6 40.46 -51.75 -12.14
CA GLY A 6 39.90 -50.41 -12.42
C GLY A 6 40.82 -49.32 -11.84
N PRO A 7 40.83 -48.11 -12.43
CA PRO A 7 41.60 -46.99 -11.89
C PRO A 7 41.07 -46.57 -10.50
N SER A 8 41.98 -46.16 -9.62
CA SER A 8 41.70 -45.90 -8.21
C SER A 8 40.59 -44.87 -7.96
N PRO A 9 39.72 -45.05 -6.94
CA PRO A 9 38.65 -44.11 -6.60
C PRO A 9 39.17 -42.74 -6.13
N VAL A 10 40.47 -42.62 -5.85
CA VAL A 10 41.13 -41.42 -5.34
C VAL A 10 41.13 -40.27 -6.37
N LEU A 11 41.11 -40.55 -7.68
CA LEU A 11 41.09 -39.50 -8.71
C LEU A 11 39.71 -38.82 -8.89
N ALA A 12 38.62 -39.48 -8.48
CA ALA A 12 37.27 -38.92 -8.65
C ALA A 12 36.95 -37.79 -7.64
N CYS A 13 37.69 -37.70 -6.54
CA CYS A 13 37.38 -36.77 -5.44
C CYS A 13 37.94 -35.34 -5.67
N LEU A 14 38.90 -35.17 -6.58
CA LEU A 14 39.55 -33.87 -6.81
C LEU A 14 38.73 -32.90 -7.69
N LEU A 15 37.64 -33.36 -8.31
CA LEU A 15 36.75 -32.53 -9.14
C LEU A 15 35.55 -31.94 -8.38
N LEU A 16 35.40 -32.22 -7.08
CA LEU A 16 34.33 -31.67 -6.23
C LEU A 16 34.79 -30.48 -5.36
N LEU A 17 36.05 -30.09 -5.43
CA LEU A 17 36.56 -28.85 -4.83
C LEU A 17 36.37 -27.65 -5.77
N HIS A 18 35.13 -27.42 -6.21
CA HIS A 18 34.72 -26.05 -6.50
C HIS A 18 34.60 -25.34 -5.15
N PRO A 19 35.38 -24.28 -4.87
CA PRO A 19 35.14 -23.50 -3.66
C PRO A 19 33.69 -23.01 -3.71
N LEU A 20 32.96 -23.13 -2.59
CA LEU A 20 31.66 -22.48 -2.47
C LEU A 20 31.84 -21.02 -2.89
N PRO A 21 30.91 -20.43 -3.67
CA PRO A 21 31.00 -19.03 -4.02
C PRO A 21 30.99 -18.22 -2.72
N SER A 22 32.18 -17.76 -2.32
CA SER A 22 32.32 -16.76 -1.28
C SER A 22 31.46 -15.57 -1.70
N PRO A 23 30.76 -14.91 -0.76
CA PRO A 23 30.03 -13.71 -1.10
C PRO A 23 31.05 -12.70 -1.64
N ALA A 24 31.04 -12.53 -2.95
CA ALA A 24 32.00 -11.75 -3.72
C ALA A 24 31.26 -10.53 -4.25
N CYS A 25 31.95 -9.39 -4.24
CA CYS A 25 31.38 -8.14 -4.74
C CYS A 25 30.73 -8.37 -6.12
N PRO A 26 29.48 -7.95 -6.34
CA PRO A 26 28.84 -8.09 -7.64
C PRO A 26 29.70 -7.44 -8.72
N THR A 27 29.78 -8.02 -9.91
CA THR A 27 30.62 -7.50 -11.02
C THR A 27 30.22 -6.10 -11.48
N ALA A 28 28.97 -5.72 -11.22
CA ALA A 28 28.40 -4.40 -11.47
C ALA A 28 28.41 -3.49 -10.23
N CYS A 29 29.33 -3.74 -9.29
CA CYS A 29 29.53 -2.94 -8.08
C CYS A 29 31.03 -2.83 -7.73
N ARG A 30 31.37 -1.77 -6.99
CA ARG A 30 32.67 -1.58 -6.34
C ARG A 30 32.47 -1.63 -4.84
N CYS A 31 32.96 -2.68 -4.20
CA CYS A 31 32.83 -2.88 -2.76
C CYS A 31 34.10 -2.45 -2.03
N SER A 32 33.93 -1.78 -0.89
CA SER A 32 34.97 -1.41 0.07
C SER A 32 34.61 -1.95 1.46
N SER A 33 35.29 -1.49 2.53
CA SER A 33 35.03 -1.94 3.89
C SER A 33 33.67 -1.47 4.41
N GLY A 34 32.62 -2.27 4.19
CA GLY A 34 31.24 -1.98 4.61
C GLY A 34 30.42 -1.18 3.59
N GLU A 35 30.99 -0.84 2.44
CA GLU A 35 30.30 -0.07 1.40
C GLU A 35 30.21 -0.87 0.10
N ALA A 36 29.06 -0.81 -0.56
CA ALA A 36 28.87 -1.36 -1.91
C ALA A 36 28.32 -0.24 -2.81
N ASP A 37 29.15 0.22 -3.74
CA ASP A 37 28.79 1.22 -4.74
C ASP A 37 28.41 0.55 -6.06
N CYS A 38 27.13 0.62 -6.43
CA CYS A 38 26.55 -0.02 -7.60
C CYS A 38 25.84 1.01 -8.51
N ARG A 39 26.25 2.28 -8.48
CA ARG A 39 25.65 3.37 -9.25
C ARG A 39 25.96 3.28 -10.74
N GLU A 40 25.09 3.84 -11.58
CA GLU A 40 25.31 4.03 -13.04
C GLU A 40 25.59 2.74 -13.84
N HIS A 41 25.28 1.57 -13.28
CA HIS A 41 25.53 0.26 -13.89
C HIS A 41 24.33 -0.34 -14.64
N ALA A 42 23.34 0.48 -15.00
CA ALA A 42 22.13 0.09 -15.73
C ALA A 42 21.32 -1.06 -15.08
N LEU A 43 21.43 -1.22 -13.76
CA LEU A 43 20.83 -2.32 -13.00
C LEU A 43 19.30 -2.25 -13.06
N ARG A 44 18.65 -3.38 -13.35
CA ARG A 44 17.18 -3.51 -13.32
C ARG A 44 16.65 -4.14 -12.04
N GLU A 45 17.55 -4.74 -11.27
CA GLU A 45 17.29 -5.43 -10.00
C GLU A 45 18.46 -5.19 -9.04
N VAL A 46 18.23 -5.44 -7.76
CA VAL A 46 19.27 -5.33 -6.73
C VAL A 46 20.19 -6.56 -6.80
N PRO A 47 21.53 -6.40 -6.86
CA PRO A 47 22.46 -7.52 -6.86
C PRO A 47 22.34 -8.39 -5.60
N GLN A 48 22.28 -9.71 -5.77
CA GLN A 48 22.09 -10.63 -4.64
C GLN A 48 23.40 -11.01 -3.91
N SER A 49 24.56 -10.86 -4.55
CA SER A 49 25.86 -11.24 -3.98
C SER A 49 26.49 -10.14 -3.09
N LEU A 50 25.66 -9.38 -2.37
CA LEU A 50 26.13 -8.36 -1.44
C LEU A 50 26.71 -8.99 -0.16
N LEU A 51 27.73 -8.35 0.41
CA LEU A 51 28.39 -8.81 1.63
C LEU A 51 27.48 -8.54 2.85
N THR A 52 27.40 -9.49 3.78
CA THR A 52 26.54 -9.34 4.98
C THR A 52 27.01 -8.25 5.95
N ASN A 53 28.26 -7.78 5.82
CA ASN A 53 28.81 -6.66 6.58
C ASN A 53 28.65 -5.29 5.88
N THR A 54 27.91 -5.21 4.76
CA THR A 54 27.61 -3.92 4.10
C THR A 54 26.74 -3.04 5.01
N SER A 55 27.28 -1.90 5.42
CA SER A 55 26.59 -0.81 6.13
C SER A 55 26.01 0.25 5.19
N THR A 56 26.57 0.39 3.97
CA THR A 56 26.21 1.43 3.01
C THR A 56 26.02 0.84 1.63
N LEU A 57 24.85 1.03 1.00
CA LEU A 57 24.53 0.51 -0.33
C LEU A 57 24.04 1.62 -1.25
N TRP A 58 24.81 1.90 -2.30
CA TRP A 58 24.47 2.89 -3.34
C TRP A 58 23.98 2.17 -4.60
N LEU A 59 22.73 2.43 -4.98
CA LEU A 59 22.05 1.87 -6.16
C LEU A 59 21.45 2.98 -7.05
N GLY A 60 21.86 4.24 -6.85
CA GLY A 60 21.34 5.38 -7.61
C GLY A 60 21.73 5.37 -9.09
N TYR A 61 21.00 6.12 -9.91
CA TYR A 61 21.20 6.22 -11.37
C TYR A 61 21.17 4.85 -12.08
N ASN A 62 20.15 4.06 -11.76
CA ASN A 62 19.91 2.74 -12.34
C ASN A 62 18.48 2.65 -12.90
N PHE A 63 18.09 1.46 -13.36
CA PHE A 63 16.81 1.20 -14.02
C PHE A 63 15.90 0.25 -13.21
N ILE A 64 16.01 0.26 -11.87
CA ILE A 64 15.20 -0.60 -11.01
C ILE A 64 13.76 -0.05 -10.99
N VAL A 65 12.78 -0.91 -11.33
CA VAL A 65 11.36 -0.51 -11.49
C VAL A 65 10.49 -0.95 -10.31
N VAL A 66 10.84 -2.08 -9.68
CA VAL A 66 10.06 -2.70 -8.60
C VAL A 66 11.01 -3.26 -7.55
N LEU A 67 10.69 -3.04 -6.27
CA LEU A 67 11.26 -3.80 -5.16
C LEU A 67 10.23 -4.84 -4.71
N GLY A 68 10.46 -6.09 -5.08
CA GLY A 68 9.63 -7.25 -4.69
C GLY A 68 10.03 -7.85 -3.33
N PRO A 69 9.35 -8.91 -2.89
CA PRO A 69 9.80 -9.69 -1.74
C PRO A 69 11.24 -10.18 -1.95
N ARG A 70 12.10 -10.07 -0.93
CA ARG A 70 13.51 -10.49 -0.98
C ARG A 70 14.35 -9.79 -2.07
N SER A 71 13.99 -8.57 -2.48
CA SER A 71 14.86 -7.78 -3.37
C SER A 71 16.26 -7.57 -2.77
N PHE A 72 16.36 -7.42 -1.46
CA PHE A 72 17.65 -7.38 -0.76
C PHE A 72 17.96 -8.74 -0.13
N PRO A 73 19.23 -9.19 -0.16
CA PRO A 73 19.68 -10.23 0.77
C PRO A 73 19.58 -9.72 2.21
N PRO A 74 19.64 -10.60 3.24
CA PRO A 74 19.64 -10.17 4.63
C PRO A 74 20.90 -9.35 4.96
N LEU A 75 20.74 -8.03 5.09
CA LEU A 75 21.80 -7.07 5.44
C LEU A 75 21.54 -6.46 6.82
N PRO A 76 21.72 -7.21 7.92
CA PRO A 76 21.36 -6.76 9.27
C PRO A 76 22.19 -5.57 9.77
N GLY A 77 23.34 -5.31 9.14
CA GLY A 77 24.20 -4.16 9.43
C GLY A 77 23.96 -2.94 8.53
N LEU A 78 23.00 -2.97 7.59
CA LEU A 78 22.77 -1.87 6.65
C LEU A 78 22.21 -0.64 7.37
N LEU A 79 22.92 0.49 7.27
CA LEU A 79 22.58 1.77 7.88
C LEU A 79 22.09 2.79 6.84
N LEU A 80 22.62 2.76 5.62
CA LEU A 80 22.25 3.66 4.53
C LEU A 80 21.92 2.86 3.26
N LEU A 81 20.74 3.14 2.68
CA LEU A 81 20.28 2.61 1.40
C LEU A 81 19.89 3.78 0.49
N SER A 82 20.61 3.93 -0.62
CA SER A 82 20.39 5.01 -1.58
C SER A 82 19.96 4.44 -2.94
N LEU A 83 18.73 4.77 -3.36
CA LEU A 83 18.12 4.38 -4.64
C LEU A 83 17.70 5.58 -5.53
N PRO A 84 18.31 6.79 -5.45
CA PRO A 84 17.82 7.94 -6.19
C PRO A 84 17.99 7.78 -7.69
N HIS A 85 17.17 8.45 -8.50
CA HIS A 85 17.23 8.35 -9.96
C HIS A 85 17.13 6.89 -10.46
N ASN A 86 16.10 6.19 -9.97
CA ASN A 86 15.64 4.91 -10.50
C ASN A 86 14.23 5.07 -11.10
N HIS A 87 13.61 3.97 -11.52
CA HIS A 87 12.25 3.95 -12.06
C HIS A 87 11.25 3.32 -11.10
N LEU A 88 11.52 3.34 -9.78
CA LEU A 88 10.69 2.65 -8.80
C LEU A 88 9.25 3.18 -8.80
N GLY A 89 8.33 2.36 -9.27
CA GLY A 89 6.88 2.62 -9.20
C GLY A 89 6.18 1.84 -8.10
N LEU A 90 6.75 0.72 -7.66
CA LEU A 90 6.17 -0.17 -6.65
C LEU A 90 7.22 -0.71 -5.69
N ILE A 91 6.91 -0.67 -4.39
CA ILE A 91 7.68 -1.31 -3.32
C ILE A 91 6.73 -2.26 -2.60
N HIS A 92 7.06 -3.55 -2.58
CA HIS A 92 6.27 -4.56 -1.90
C HIS A 92 6.44 -4.46 -0.38
N SER A 93 5.40 -4.77 0.40
CA SER A 93 5.44 -4.71 1.88
C SER A 93 6.54 -5.58 2.52
N GLN A 94 6.98 -6.62 1.81
CA GLN A 94 8.07 -7.53 2.21
C GLN A 94 9.43 -7.19 1.59
N ALA A 95 9.57 -6.07 0.87
CA ALA A 95 10.81 -5.74 0.17
C ALA A 95 11.95 -5.34 1.11
N LEU A 96 11.64 -4.62 2.19
CA LEU A 96 12.61 -4.03 3.13
C LEU A 96 12.77 -4.86 4.42
N VAL A 97 12.26 -6.09 4.42
CA VAL A 97 12.40 -7.03 5.55
C VAL A 97 13.86 -7.44 5.70
N GLY A 98 14.36 -7.38 6.93
CA GLY A 98 15.77 -7.64 7.26
C GLY A 98 16.64 -6.38 7.34
N LEU A 99 16.13 -5.20 6.94
CA LEU A 99 16.83 -3.91 7.01
C LEU A 99 16.52 -3.13 8.29
N GLY A 100 16.32 -3.79 9.43
CA GLY A 100 15.83 -3.15 10.66
C GLY A 100 16.81 -2.16 11.32
N ALA A 101 18.10 -2.23 10.97
CA ALA A 101 19.12 -1.28 11.41
C ALA A 101 19.21 -0.01 10.55
N LEU A 102 18.45 0.06 9.44
CA LEU A 102 18.52 1.14 8.47
C LEU A 102 18.16 2.48 9.12
N ARG A 103 19.03 3.47 8.94
CA ARG A 103 18.91 4.83 9.47
C ARG A 103 18.55 5.85 8.40
N GLU A 104 19.02 5.64 7.18
CA GLU A 104 18.80 6.53 6.04
C GLU A 104 18.33 5.75 4.81
N LEU A 105 17.21 6.21 4.24
CA LEU A 105 16.61 5.66 3.03
C LEU A 105 16.34 6.79 2.05
N ASP A 106 17.06 6.80 0.94
CA ASP A 106 16.84 7.73 -0.16
C ASP A 106 16.13 7.02 -1.33
N LEU A 107 14.87 7.41 -1.54
CA LEU A 107 14.01 6.98 -2.65
C LEU A 107 13.67 8.16 -3.57
N SER A 108 14.44 9.25 -3.52
CA SER A 108 14.13 10.45 -4.32
C SER A 108 14.24 10.21 -5.82
N ASN A 109 13.66 11.09 -6.63
CA ASN A 109 13.78 11.04 -8.09
C ASN A 109 13.37 9.68 -8.69
N ASN A 110 12.25 9.13 -8.21
CA ASN A 110 11.67 7.86 -8.63
C ASN A 110 10.25 8.08 -9.18
N HIS A 111 9.44 7.04 -9.29
CA HIS A 111 8.09 7.08 -9.89
C HIS A 111 6.99 6.64 -8.91
N LEU A 112 7.26 6.71 -7.60
CA LEU A 112 6.35 6.26 -6.55
C LEU A 112 5.09 7.13 -6.52
N THR A 113 3.92 6.51 -6.63
CA THR A 113 2.60 7.18 -6.64
C THR A 113 1.80 6.97 -5.35
N VAL A 114 1.94 5.79 -4.74
CA VAL A 114 1.25 5.40 -3.50
C VAL A 114 2.25 4.67 -2.60
N LEU A 115 2.17 4.93 -1.30
CA LEU A 115 2.94 4.26 -0.25
C LEU A 115 1.99 3.83 0.85
N THR A 116 2.17 2.61 1.37
CA THR A 116 1.36 2.07 2.47
C THR A 116 2.24 1.86 3.71
N PRO A 117 1.67 1.87 4.93
CA PRO A 117 2.46 1.75 6.16
C PRO A 117 3.28 0.46 6.24
N GLU A 118 2.77 -0.64 5.67
CA GLU A 118 3.35 -1.98 5.76
C GLU A 118 4.74 -2.07 5.14
N ILE A 119 5.04 -1.24 4.14
CA ILE A 119 6.35 -1.15 3.49
C ILE A 119 7.44 -0.73 4.50
N PHE A 120 7.07 0.13 5.46
CA PHE A 120 8.00 0.80 6.37
C PHE A 120 8.03 0.17 7.77
N LEU A 121 7.08 -0.71 8.12
CA LEU A 121 7.06 -1.43 9.41
C LEU A 121 8.39 -2.13 9.79
N PRO A 122 9.19 -2.69 8.86
CA PRO A 122 10.49 -3.27 9.22
C PRO A 122 11.55 -2.25 9.66
N LEU A 123 11.39 -0.97 9.30
CA LEU A 123 12.43 0.06 9.40
C LEU A 123 12.38 0.84 10.73
N THR A 124 12.39 0.11 11.84
CA THR A 124 12.19 0.68 13.19
C THR A 124 13.25 1.70 13.61
N SER A 125 14.44 1.65 13.01
CA SER A 125 15.58 2.55 13.29
C SER A 125 15.68 3.77 12.36
N LEU A 126 14.76 3.95 11.40
CA LEU A 126 14.91 4.94 10.33
C LEU A 126 14.77 6.36 10.86
N ALA A 127 15.82 7.16 10.66
CA ALA A 127 15.91 8.56 11.08
C ALA A 127 15.75 9.54 9.90
N VAL A 128 16.16 9.15 8.68
CA VAL A 128 16.11 9.97 7.47
C VAL A 128 15.35 9.23 6.38
N LEU A 129 14.31 9.86 5.84
CA LEU A 129 13.56 9.37 4.68
C LEU A 129 13.47 10.47 3.62
N ASN A 130 13.99 10.20 2.43
CA ASN A 130 13.86 11.08 1.29
C ASN A 130 12.88 10.50 0.24
N LEU A 131 11.77 11.20 0.03
CA LEU A 131 10.74 10.90 -0.97
C LEU A 131 10.60 12.04 -2.00
N GLY A 132 11.54 12.99 -2.04
CA GLY A 132 11.51 14.13 -2.95
C GLY A 132 11.49 13.72 -4.43
N SER A 133 10.93 14.56 -5.31
CA SER A 133 10.89 14.30 -6.76
C SER A 133 10.26 12.94 -7.15
N ASN A 134 9.17 12.56 -6.47
CA ASN A 134 8.36 11.38 -6.82
C ASN A 134 7.02 11.80 -7.45
N ARG A 135 6.06 10.88 -7.54
CA ARG A 135 4.74 11.08 -8.14
C ARG A 135 3.62 11.00 -7.10
N LEU A 136 3.91 11.29 -5.83
CA LEU A 136 2.93 11.26 -4.74
C LEU A 136 1.93 12.41 -4.88
N ALA A 137 0.67 12.07 -5.15
CA ALA A 137 -0.44 13.03 -5.13
C ALA A 137 -0.92 13.30 -3.69
N GLU A 138 -0.83 12.28 -2.84
CA GLU A 138 -1.21 12.26 -1.43
C GLU A 138 -0.27 11.31 -0.66
N LEU A 139 -0.29 11.39 0.67
CA LEU A 139 0.50 10.50 1.53
C LEU A 139 -0.24 10.30 2.86
N ASP A 140 -0.57 9.04 3.17
CA ASP A 140 -1.19 8.70 4.45
C ASP A 140 -0.20 8.93 5.61
N PRO A 141 -0.53 9.74 6.63
CA PRO A 141 0.26 9.84 7.86
C PRO A 141 0.56 8.51 8.55
N GLY A 142 -0.21 7.44 8.28
CA GLY A 142 0.11 6.07 8.69
C GLY A 142 1.51 5.63 8.28
N VAL A 143 1.96 6.00 7.06
CA VAL A 143 3.32 5.75 6.57
C VAL A 143 4.37 6.39 7.48
N LEU A 144 4.11 7.63 7.90
CA LEU A 144 5.03 8.39 8.75
C LEU A 144 4.94 7.98 10.23
N ARG A 145 3.81 7.41 10.67
CA ARG A 145 3.63 6.82 12.01
C ARG A 145 4.30 5.47 12.17
N ALA A 146 4.51 4.72 11.07
CA ALA A 146 5.28 3.48 11.07
C ALA A 146 6.78 3.69 11.36
N LEU A 147 7.26 4.94 11.34
CA LEU A 147 8.67 5.32 11.48
C LEU A 147 8.90 6.10 12.80
N PRO A 148 8.99 5.41 13.96
CA PRO A 148 9.02 6.07 15.27
C PRO A 148 10.28 6.91 15.51
N GLN A 149 11.40 6.59 14.86
CA GLN A 149 12.68 7.28 15.00
C GLN A 149 12.90 8.41 13.97
N LEU A 150 11.91 8.74 13.14
CA LEU A 150 12.05 9.69 12.05
C LEU A 150 12.40 11.12 12.54
N GLN A 151 13.49 11.68 12.03
CA GLN A 151 14.08 12.99 12.37
C GLN A 151 14.23 13.93 11.15
N ALA A 152 14.28 13.39 9.93
CA ALA A 152 14.34 14.15 8.70
C ALA A 152 13.46 13.52 7.61
N LEU A 153 12.60 14.34 7.02
CA LEU A 153 11.68 13.94 5.96
C LEU A 153 11.72 14.96 4.82
N HIS A 154 11.98 14.48 3.60
CA HIS A 154 11.97 15.28 2.36
C HIS A 154 10.78 14.87 1.49
N LEU A 155 9.99 15.85 1.03
CA LEU A 155 8.70 15.69 0.33
C LEU A 155 8.51 16.70 -0.81
N GLN A 156 9.53 17.49 -1.13
CA GLN A 156 9.50 18.47 -2.23
C GLN A 156 9.27 17.80 -3.59
N ASP A 157 8.86 18.60 -4.57
CA ASP A 157 8.73 18.20 -5.98
C ASP A 157 7.88 16.96 -6.27
N ASN A 158 6.89 16.72 -5.41
CA ASN A 158 5.81 15.77 -5.65
C ASN A 158 4.54 16.50 -6.15
N PRO A 159 3.65 15.83 -6.92
CA PRO A 159 2.44 16.41 -7.49
C PRO A 159 1.28 16.55 -6.50
N TRP A 160 1.52 17.14 -5.32
CA TRP A 160 0.56 17.21 -4.22
C TRP A 160 -0.80 17.81 -4.62
N VAL A 161 -1.87 17.07 -4.33
CA VAL A 161 -3.26 17.46 -4.58
C VAL A 161 -3.84 18.10 -3.31
N CYS A 162 -3.85 19.43 -3.27
CA CYS A 162 -4.34 20.23 -2.16
C CYS A 162 -5.88 20.36 -2.17
N SER A 163 -6.54 19.23 -2.07
CA SER A 163 -7.97 19.09 -1.76
C SER A 163 -8.15 18.67 -0.30
N CYS A 164 -9.36 18.28 0.11
CA CYS A 164 -9.58 17.68 1.44
C CYS A 164 -8.76 16.39 1.67
N GLY A 165 -8.28 15.70 0.64
CA GLY A 165 -7.41 14.53 0.77
C GLY A 165 -6.05 14.84 1.42
N ILE A 166 -5.53 16.07 1.27
CA ILE A 166 -4.25 16.47 1.89
C ILE A 166 -4.35 16.73 3.40
N LEU A 167 -5.57 16.85 3.95
CA LEU A 167 -5.82 17.27 5.33
C LEU A 167 -5.10 16.38 6.38
N PRO A 168 -5.09 15.04 6.28
CA PRO A 168 -4.34 14.20 7.21
C PRO A 168 -2.83 14.47 7.16
N LEU A 169 -2.26 14.60 5.96
CA LEU A 169 -0.84 14.92 5.76
C LEU A 169 -0.50 16.30 6.33
N TRP A 170 -1.27 17.33 5.98
CA TRP A 170 -1.09 18.68 6.50
C TRP A 170 -1.19 18.74 8.04
N ARG A 171 -2.16 18.03 8.64
CA ARG A 171 -2.25 17.85 10.09
C ARG A 171 -0.93 17.27 10.64
N TRP A 172 -0.36 16.22 10.03
CA TRP A 172 0.91 15.65 10.48
C TRP A 172 2.08 16.63 10.33
N LEU A 173 2.24 17.25 9.15
CA LEU A 173 3.34 18.16 8.82
C LEU A 173 3.38 19.37 9.77
N ARG A 174 2.22 19.90 10.16
CA ARG A 174 2.11 21.02 11.09
C ARG A 174 2.58 20.68 12.50
N HIS A 175 2.29 19.47 13.00
CA HIS A 175 2.71 19.04 14.33
C HIS A 175 4.16 18.52 14.39
N ASN A 176 4.72 18.08 13.25
CA ASN A 176 6.09 17.56 13.13
C ASN A 176 6.99 18.53 12.32
N ARG A 177 6.78 19.85 12.49
CA ARG A 177 7.36 20.88 11.63
C ARG A 177 8.88 20.85 11.63
N GLU A 178 9.50 20.41 12.72
CA GLU A 178 10.95 20.24 12.90
C GLU A 178 11.56 19.13 12.02
N LYS A 179 10.82 18.03 11.76
CA LYS A 179 11.30 16.90 10.96
C LYS A 179 11.31 17.19 9.45
N VAL A 180 10.39 18.02 8.99
CA VAL A 180 10.23 18.34 7.57
C VAL A 180 11.40 19.19 7.07
N ARG A 181 12.09 18.74 6.03
CA ARG A 181 13.13 19.50 5.33
C ARG A 181 12.51 20.27 4.17
N GLU A 182 13.19 21.34 3.73
CA GLU A 182 12.79 22.13 2.55
C GLU A 182 11.32 22.58 2.55
N LYS A 183 10.79 23.00 3.71
CA LYS A 183 9.37 23.32 3.98
C LYS A 183 8.74 24.29 2.98
N SER A 184 9.53 25.17 2.37
CA SER A 184 9.12 26.14 1.34
C SER A 184 8.89 25.52 -0.04
N LEU A 185 9.38 24.31 -0.29
CA LEU A 185 9.25 23.56 -1.55
C LEU A 185 8.15 22.49 -1.51
N LEU A 186 7.46 22.34 -0.36
CA LEU A 186 6.24 21.53 -0.24
C LEU A 186 5.06 22.32 -0.84
N LEU A 187 4.99 22.30 -2.18
CA LEU A 187 4.03 23.07 -2.96
C LEU A 187 2.92 22.19 -3.55
N CYS A 188 1.70 22.71 -3.54
CA CYS A 188 0.57 22.16 -4.26
C CYS A 188 0.82 22.17 -5.78
N ARG A 189 0.39 21.13 -6.49
CA ARG A 189 0.35 21.09 -7.97
C ARG A 189 -1.07 20.99 -8.52
N ALA A 190 -2.02 20.50 -7.74
CA ALA A 190 -3.45 20.54 -8.03
C ALA A 190 -4.24 20.97 -6.77
N PRO A 191 -5.48 21.48 -6.91
CA PRO A 191 -6.10 21.93 -8.15
C PRO A 191 -5.36 23.17 -8.72
N GLU A 192 -5.63 23.53 -9.97
CA GLU A 192 -4.86 24.54 -10.71
C GLU A 192 -4.82 25.91 -10.02
N GLN A 193 -5.90 26.29 -9.33
CA GLN A 193 -6.02 27.55 -8.57
C GLN A 193 -5.04 27.63 -7.38
N LEU A 194 -4.53 26.49 -6.91
CA LEU A 194 -3.57 26.37 -5.83
C LEU A 194 -2.18 25.95 -6.35
N ASN A 195 -1.95 25.89 -7.66
CA ASN A 195 -0.64 25.50 -8.21
C ASN A 195 0.48 26.43 -7.68
N LYS A 196 1.56 25.81 -7.19
CA LYS A 196 2.69 26.44 -6.48
C LYS A 196 2.35 27.10 -5.12
N TYR A 197 1.14 26.93 -4.60
CA TYR A 197 0.81 27.39 -3.24
C TYR A 197 1.49 26.49 -2.18
N PRO A 198 2.13 27.02 -1.13
CA PRO A 198 2.80 26.18 -0.12
C PRO A 198 1.79 25.46 0.79
N ILE A 199 1.90 24.14 0.92
CA ILE A 199 1.05 23.32 1.80
C ILE A 199 1.12 23.81 3.25
N MET A 200 2.32 24.19 3.69
CA MET A 200 2.56 24.69 5.06
C MET A 200 1.96 26.09 5.32
N ALA A 201 1.44 26.78 4.31
CA ALA A 201 0.81 28.10 4.45
C ALA A 201 -0.72 28.04 4.66
N PHE A 202 -1.37 26.88 4.48
CA PHE A 202 -2.79 26.74 4.82
C PHE A 202 -3.05 26.93 6.32
N GLY A 203 -4.20 27.49 6.65
CA GLY A 203 -4.71 27.61 8.02
C GLY A 203 -5.78 26.56 8.34
N ASN A 204 -6.24 26.49 9.59
CA ASN A 204 -7.39 25.65 9.97
C ASN A 204 -8.66 26.02 9.16
N GLU A 205 -8.84 27.30 8.87
CA GLU A 205 -9.95 27.84 8.06
C GLU A 205 -10.06 27.15 6.69
N SER A 206 -8.91 26.91 6.03
CA SER A 206 -8.82 26.31 4.69
C SER A 206 -9.44 24.90 4.60
N PHE A 207 -9.60 24.22 5.74
CA PHE A 207 -10.12 22.85 5.82
C PHE A 207 -11.43 22.75 6.61
N ARG A 208 -12.07 23.86 7.02
CA ARG A 208 -13.34 23.82 7.76
C ARG A 208 -14.47 23.12 7.00
N GLN A 209 -14.50 23.26 5.67
CA GLN A 209 -15.50 22.62 4.80
C GLN A 209 -15.17 21.16 4.47
N CYS A 210 -14.00 20.65 4.88
CA CYS A 210 -13.63 19.25 4.70
C CYS A 210 -14.33 18.39 5.74
N GLN A 211 -15.59 18.07 5.43
CA GLN A 211 -16.38 17.09 6.15
C GLN A 211 -15.63 15.74 6.11
N GLU A 212 -15.43 15.09 7.26
CA GLU A 212 -14.69 13.82 7.29
C GLU A 212 -15.54 12.73 6.62
N THR A 213 -15.27 12.48 5.32
CA THR A 213 -15.81 11.36 4.56
C THR A 213 -15.14 10.04 4.94
N SER A 214 -15.01 9.78 6.25
CA SER A 214 -15.28 8.42 6.69
C SER A 214 -16.78 8.22 6.48
N LEU A 215 -17.16 7.23 5.67
CA LEU A 215 -18.51 6.66 5.78
C LEU A 215 -18.64 6.18 7.22
N SER A 216 -19.33 6.94 8.07
CA SER A 216 -19.35 6.63 9.49
C SER A 216 -19.97 5.25 9.67
N ALA A 217 -19.57 4.52 10.72
CA ALA A 217 -20.20 3.24 11.02
C ALA A 217 -21.74 3.36 11.09
N GLN A 218 -22.23 4.53 11.51
CA GLN A 218 -23.63 4.95 11.49
C GLN A 218 -24.27 4.95 10.09
N GLN A 219 -23.59 5.41 9.04
CA GLN A 219 -24.09 5.34 7.66
C GLN A 219 -24.11 3.89 7.14
N TYR A 220 -23.09 3.09 7.46
CA TYR A 220 -23.06 1.67 7.10
C TYR A 220 -24.18 0.87 7.81
N ILE A 221 -24.37 1.11 9.11
CA ILE A 221 -25.49 0.62 9.93
C ILE A 221 -26.83 1.05 9.33
N THR A 222 -26.95 2.30 8.87
CA THR A 222 -28.16 2.82 8.23
C THR A 222 -28.53 2.01 6.98
N PHE A 223 -27.57 1.69 6.11
CA PHE A 223 -27.80 0.81 4.95
C PHE A 223 -28.13 -0.64 5.36
N LEU A 224 -27.40 -1.21 6.33
CA LEU A 224 -27.61 -2.56 6.84
C LEU A 224 -28.97 -2.76 7.54
N ILE A 225 -29.54 -1.71 8.13
CA ILE A 225 -30.82 -1.74 8.83
C ILE A 225 -31.96 -1.37 7.89
N ILE A 226 -31.92 -0.21 7.24
CA ILE A 226 -33.07 0.31 6.47
C ILE A 226 -33.38 -0.57 5.25
N GLY A 227 -32.38 -1.16 4.60
CA GLY A 227 -32.58 -2.08 3.48
C GLY A 227 -33.49 -3.28 3.85
N PRO A 228 -33.07 -4.15 4.79
CA PRO A 228 -33.89 -5.27 5.24
C PRO A 228 -35.26 -4.87 5.82
N PHE A 229 -35.35 -3.82 6.63
CA PHE A 229 -36.63 -3.41 7.22
C PHE A 229 -37.64 -2.90 6.18
N SER A 230 -37.19 -2.11 5.19
CA SER A 230 -38.07 -1.65 4.10
C SER A 230 -38.52 -2.81 3.20
N PHE A 231 -37.65 -3.78 2.94
CA PHE A 231 -37.98 -5.00 2.20
C PHE A 231 -39.04 -5.85 2.94
N MET A 232 -38.85 -6.10 4.23
CA MET A 232 -39.82 -6.86 5.06
C MET A 232 -41.17 -6.14 5.19
N ALA A 233 -41.16 -4.81 5.33
CA ALA A 233 -42.39 -4.02 5.38
C ALA A 233 -43.19 -4.09 4.07
N SER A 234 -42.53 -4.07 2.90
CA SER A 234 -43.21 -4.18 1.60
C SER A 234 -43.81 -5.58 1.38
N ILE A 235 -43.11 -6.65 1.77
CA ILE A 235 -43.66 -8.02 1.75
C ILE A 235 -44.91 -8.12 2.64
N PHE A 236 -44.85 -7.60 3.87
CA PHE A 236 -45.98 -7.64 4.79
C PHE A 236 -47.19 -6.86 4.24
N PHE A 237 -46.97 -5.66 3.70
CA PHE A 237 -48.04 -4.87 3.09
C PHE A 237 -48.69 -5.59 1.89
N CYS A 238 -47.88 -6.13 0.97
CA CYS A 238 -48.37 -6.85 -0.21
C CYS A 238 -49.15 -8.12 0.18
N THR A 239 -48.66 -8.90 1.13
CA THR A 239 -49.34 -10.13 1.59
C THR A 239 -50.62 -9.82 2.37
N PHE A 240 -50.63 -8.78 3.21
CA PHE A 240 -51.82 -8.34 3.93
C PHE A 240 -52.92 -7.82 2.98
N VAL A 241 -52.56 -6.94 2.04
CA VAL A 241 -53.50 -6.39 1.04
C VAL A 241 -54.03 -7.52 0.13
N GLY A 242 -53.15 -8.40 -0.36
CA GLY A 242 -53.54 -9.57 -1.15
C GLY A 242 -54.51 -10.49 -0.40
N SER A 243 -54.22 -10.80 0.86
CA SER A 243 -55.09 -11.63 1.71
C SER A 243 -56.45 -10.97 1.96
N SER A 244 -56.47 -9.67 2.24
CA SER A 244 -57.69 -8.88 2.44
C SER A 244 -58.58 -8.87 1.18
N ILE A 245 -57.98 -8.71 0.00
CA ILE A 245 -58.69 -8.77 -1.29
C ILE A 245 -59.28 -10.17 -1.53
N VAL A 246 -58.52 -11.24 -1.27
CA VAL A 246 -59.00 -12.62 -1.42
C VAL A 246 -60.16 -12.91 -0.46
N ILE A 247 -60.04 -12.52 0.81
CA ILE A 247 -61.09 -12.68 1.83
C ILE A 247 -62.34 -11.89 1.42
N TYR A 248 -62.20 -10.62 1.03
CA TYR A 248 -63.31 -9.79 0.56
C TYR A 248 -64.02 -10.42 -0.64
N HIS A 249 -63.27 -10.90 -1.63
CA HIS A 249 -63.83 -11.54 -2.81
C HIS A 249 -64.49 -12.90 -2.50
N ASN A 250 -63.96 -13.67 -1.53
CA ASN A 250 -64.54 -14.93 -1.10
C ASN A 250 -65.86 -14.70 -0.33
N LEU A 251 -65.88 -13.76 0.62
CA LEU A 251 -67.09 -13.34 1.33
C LEU A 251 -68.16 -12.80 0.37
N ARG A 252 -67.76 -12.14 -0.73
CA ARG A 252 -68.67 -11.64 -1.77
C ARG A 252 -69.13 -12.72 -2.77
N ARG A 253 -68.49 -13.90 -2.78
CA ARG A 253 -68.93 -15.09 -3.55
C ARG A 253 -69.93 -15.97 -2.78
N GLU A 254 -69.97 -15.85 -1.45
CA GLU A 254 -71.02 -16.43 -0.59
C GLU A 254 -72.28 -15.55 -0.55
N PRO A 255 -73.00 -15.46 -1.68
CA PRO A 255 -74.43 -15.70 -1.58
C PRO A 255 -74.94 -16.55 -2.75
N HIS A 256 -75.26 -17.84 -2.51
CA HIS A 256 -76.38 -18.58 -3.15
C HIS A 256 -76.41 -20.09 -2.78
N PHE A 257 -76.49 -20.47 -1.49
CA PHE A 257 -76.72 -21.87 -1.09
C PHE A 257 -78.14 -22.20 -0.52
N TRP A 258 -79.08 -21.26 -0.59
CA TRP A 258 -80.47 -21.45 -0.10
C TRP A 258 -81.59 -21.12 -1.13
N ARG A 259 -81.40 -21.45 -2.43
CA ARG A 259 -82.49 -21.36 -3.44
C ARG A 259 -82.53 -22.50 -4.47
N ARG A 260 -82.75 -23.73 -4.00
CA ARG A 260 -83.62 -24.74 -4.65
C ARG A 260 -84.48 -25.33 -3.54
N SER A 261 -85.81 -25.39 -3.64
CA SER A 261 -86.58 -25.98 -4.75
C SER A 261 -87.85 -25.21 -5.16
N ARG A 262 -88.22 -25.28 -6.45
CA ARG A 262 -89.55 -24.98 -7.01
C ARG A 262 -89.94 -26.06 -8.01
N ILE A 263 -90.84 -26.98 -7.64
CA ILE A 263 -91.56 -28.00 -8.44
C ILE A 263 -92.85 -28.30 -7.65
N CYS A 264 -94.08 -28.45 -8.18
CA CYS A 264 -94.64 -28.23 -9.54
C CYS A 264 -95.84 -27.25 -9.43
N ARG A 265 -96.22 -26.51 -10.48
CA ARG A 265 -97.32 -26.83 -11.43
C ARG A 265 -98.57 -27.52 -10.84
N GLY A 266 -99.53 -26.70 -10.43
CA GLY A 266 -100.91 -26.60 -10.96
C GLY A 266 -101.76 -27.85 -11.24
N ARG A 267 -102.97 -27.83 -10.68
CA ARG A 267 -104.18 -27.61 -11.49
C ARG A 267 -105.20 -26.77 -10.70
#